data_AF-A0A0L1JS34-F1
#
_entry.id   AF-A0A0L1JS34-F1
#
_cell.length_a   1.000
_cell.length_b   1.000
_cell.length_c   1.000
_cell.angle_alpha   90.00
_cell.angle_beta   90.00
_cell.angle_gamma   90.00
#
_symmetry.space_group_name_H-M   'P 1'
#
loop_
_entity.id
_entity.type
_entity.pdbx_description
1 polymer ?
#
loop_
_entity_poly.entity_id
_entity_poly.type
_entity_poly.pdbx_seq_one_letter_code
_entity_poly.pdbx_strand_id
1 'polypeptide(L)'
;MTEKSWHFGQFTPLNWRGALGAACLVMAGEPLAAGQFEVFAARCLDPFEHFTPPIVQGLEPMEAEAGYSAYGLPEGFVLIYETPPAQDLAACTVLGRPARGNVLEFEIWAIDQVAIGRYEEIEAGRWLSTDWIEPKVAVELDVTAEAVAMRVRETDLES
;
A
#
# COMPACT_ATOMS: atom_id res chain seq x y z
N MET A 1 -19.02 25.99 34.39
CA MET A 1 -19.89 24.81 34.37
C MET A 1 -21.30 25.30 34.18
N THR A 2 -21.85 25.13 33.00
CA THR A 2 -23.17 25.66 32.63
C THR A 2 -23.93 24.55 31.93
N GLU A 3 -24.81 23.90 32.68
CA GLU A 3 -25.77 22.92 32.18
C GLU A 3 -26.74 23.61 31.21
N LYS A 4 -26.88 23.04 30.02
CA LYS A 4 -27.92 23.41 29.06
C LYS A 4 -28.84 22.21 28.87
N SER A 5 -29.95 22.25 29.59
CA SER A 5 -31.10 21.35 29.43
C SER A 5 -31.83 21.71 28.14
N TRP A 6 -32.05 20.72 27.27
CA TRP A 6 -32.88 20.88 26.07
C TRP A 6 -34.17 20.07 26.23
N HIS A 7 -35.29 20.75 25.98
CA HIS A 7 -36.63 20.20 26.01
C HIS A 7 -36.87 19.25 24.83
N PHE A 8 -37.41 18.06 25.12
CA PHE A 8 -37.89 17.12 24.11
C PHE A 8 -39.21 17.63 23.50
N GLY A 9 -39.15 17.96 22.20
CA GLY A 9 -40.31 18.20 21.36
C GLY A 9 -41.00 16.89 20.98
N GLN A 10 -42.33 16.90 21.02
CA GLN A 10 -43.22 15.79 20.71
C GLN A 10 -43.15 15.42 19.21
N PHE A 11 -42.89 14.15 18.90
CA PHE A 11 -42.99 13.60 17.56
C PHE A 11 -44.43 13.15 17.27
N THR A 12 -45.02 13.66 16.20
CA THR A 12 -46.23 13.12 15.58
C THR A 12 -45.87 11.99 14.61
N PRO A 13 -46.65 10.89 14.53
CA PRO A 13 -46.37 9.81 13.60
C PRO A 13 -46.84 10.20 12.19
N LEU A 14 -45.89 10.27 11.24
CA LEU A 14 -46.17 10.50 9.84
C LEU A 14 -46.56 9.20 9.13
N ASN A 15 -47.58 9.31 8.28
CA ASN A 15 -48.25 8.25 7.55
C ASN A 15 -47.33 7.34 6.73
N TRP A 16 -47.62 6.05 6.87
CA TRP A 16 -47.03 4.89 6.20
C TRP A 16 -47.87 4.58 4.97
N ARG A 17 -47.41 5.00 3.79
CA ARG A 17 -47.84 4.51 2.46
C ARG A 17 -46.96 5.13 1.38
N GLY A 18 -46.05 4.33 0.82
CA GLY A 18 -45.37 4.68 -0.42
C GLY A 18 -43.98 4.08 -0.54
N ALA A 19 -43.77 3.34 -1.63
CA ALA A 19 -42.51 2.83 -2.15
C ALA A 19 -41.85 1.67 -1.37
N LEU A 20 -42.18 0.44 -1.81
CA LEU A 20 -41.22 -0.66 -1.88
C LEU A 20 -40.09 -0.27 -2.84
N GLY A 21 -39.15 0.55 -2.35
CA GLY A 21 -37.84 0.69 -2.95
C GLY A 21 -36.99 -0.47 -2.45
N ALA A 22 -36.60 -1.37 -3.36
CA ALA A 22 -35.58 -2.37 -3.07
C ALA A 22 -34.28 -1.65 -2.71
N ALA A 23 -34.06 -1.41 -1.42
CA ALA A 23 -32.75 -1.07 -0.90
C ALA A 23 -31.90 -2.33 -1.03
N CYS A 24 -31.12 -2.41 -2.12
CA CYS A 24 -29.90 -3.20 -2.11
C CYS A 24 -29.05 -2.64 -0.96
N LEU A 25 -29.18 -3.24 0.23
CA LEU A 25 -28.10 -3.22 1.21
C LEU A 25 -26.92 -3.93 0.52
N VAL A 26 -26.08 -3.16 -0.16
CA VAL A 26 -24.70 -3.58 -0.37
C VAL A 26 -24.14 -3.63 1.04
N MET A 27 -23.99 -4.85 1.55
CA MET A 27 -23.14 -5.14 2.70
C MET A 27 -21.76 -4.66 2.27
N ALA A 28 -21.42 -3.41 2.59
CA ALA A 28 -20.06 -2.95 2.59
C ALA A 28 -19.37 -3.81 3.66
N GLY A 29 -18.83 -4.95 3.24
CA GLY A 29 -17.85 -5.65 4.06
C GLY A 29 -16.79 -4.62 4.38
N GLU A 30 -16.58 -4.36 5.66
CA GLU A 30 -15.40 -3.64 6.10
C GLU A 30 -14.21 -4.31 5.40
N PRO A 31 -13.41 -3.56 4.62
CA PRO A 31 -12.25 -4.16 3.99
C PRO A 31 -11.44 -4.80 5.11
N LEU A 32 -11.16 -6.10 4.98
CA LEU A 32 -10.14 -6.76 5.79
C LEU A 32 -8.94 -5.81 5.81
N ALA A 33 -8.45 -5.48 7.00
CA ALA A 33 -7.28 -4.61 7.13
C ALA A 33 -6.18 -5.22 6.26
N ALA A 34 -5.85 -4.52 5.17
CA ALA A 34 -4.90 -5.03 4.18
C ALA A 34 -3.55 -5.19 4.85
N GLY A 35 -2.92 -6.35 4.69
CA GLY A 35 -1.57 -6.61 5.20
C GLY A 35 -0.56 -5.65 4.58
N GLN A 36 0.60 -5.45 5.23
CA GLN A 36 1.64 -4.56 4.69
C GLN A 36 2.03 -4.96 3.26
N PHE A 37 2.11 -6.28 2.99
CA PHE A 37 2.41 -6.78 1.65
C PHE A 37 1.32 -6.48 0.64
N GLU A 38 0.04 -6.63 0.99
CA GLU A 38 -1.07 -6.29 0.10
C GLU A 38 -1.07 -4.80 -0.27
N VAL A 39 -0.79 -3.94 0.72
CA VAL A 39 -0.63 -2.50 0.48
C VAL A 39 0.56 -2.22 -0.43
N PHE A 40 1.72 -2.85 -0.15
CA PHE A 40 2.91 -2.75 -0.99
C PHE A 40 2.64 -3.22 -2.42
N ALA A 41 1.98 -4.35 -2.60
CA ALA A 41 1.66 -4.93 -3.88
C ALA A 41 0.79 -3.97 -4.71
N ALA A 42 -0.33 -3.53 -4.15
CA ALA A 42 -1.30 -2.70 -4.85
C ALA A 42 -0.79 -1.27 -5.13
N ARG A 43 0.05 -0.70 -4.25
CA ARG A 43 0.43 0.73 -4.31
C ARG A 43 1.81 0.96 -4.92
N CYS A 44 2.71 -0.01 -4.82
CA CYS A 44 4.09 0.09 -5.28
C CYS A 44 4.40 -0.95 -6.36
N LEU A 45 4.31 -2.24 -6.05
CA LEU A 45 4.80 -3.32 -6.93
C LEU A 45 4.02 -3.39 -8.24
N ASP A 46 2.69 -3.53 -8.19
CA ASP A 46 1.85 -3.67 -9.37
C ASP A 46 2.02 -2.45 -10.30
N PRO A 47 2.00 -1.19 -9.80
CA PRO A 47 2.29 -0.04 -10.65
C PRO A 47 3.65 -0.10 -11.34
N PHE A 48 4.71 -0.50 -10.62
CA PHE A 48 6.06 -0.63 -11.17
C PHE A 48 6.14 -1.73 -12.24
N GLU A 49 5.53 -2.90 -12.01
CA GLU A 49 5.46 -3.98 -13.01
C GLU A 49 4.68 -3.57 -14.28
N HIS A 50 3.87 -2.51 -14.20
CA HIS A 50 3.07 -1.97 -15.31
C HIS A 50 3.53 -0.58 -15.79
N PHE A 51 4.73 -0.12 -15.38
CA PHE A 51 5.30 1.17 -15.79
C PHE A 51 4.43 2.39 -15.47
N THR A 52 3.79 2.36 -14.30
CA THR A 52 2.99 3.47 -13.80
C THR A 52 3.53 3.95 -12.45
N PRO A 53 3.41 5.26 -12.13
CA PRO A 53 3.80 5.76 -10.83
C PRO A 53 3.00 5.11 -9.69
N PRO A 54 3.55 5.08 -8.46
CA PRO A 54 2.81 4.63 -7.29
C PRO A 54 1.46 5.29 -7.10
N ILE A 55 0.51 4.50 -6.61
CA ILE A 55 -0.87 4.95 -6.39
C ILE A 55 -0.94 5.70 -5.06
N VAL A 56 -0.75 7.02 -5.08
CA VAL A 56 -0.82 7.87 -3.89
C VAL A 56 -2.18 8.55 -3.69
N GLN A 57 -3.14 8.29 -4.58
CA GLN A 57 -4.46 8.91 -4.53
C GLN A 57 -5.19 8.53 -3.24
N GLY A 58 -5.75 9.54 -2.57
CA GLY A 58 -6.48 9.40 -1.31
C GLY A 58 -5.59 9.22 -0.08
N LEU A 59 -4.26 9.31 -0.21
CA LEU A 59 -3.36 9.26 0.94
C LEU A 59 -3.08 10.66 1.49
N GLU A 60 -2.89 10.74 2.79
CA GLU A 60 -2.51 11.98 3.47
C GLU A 60 -1.00 12.22 3.30
N PRO A 61 -0.57 13.33 2.69
CA PRO A 61 0.85 13.63 2.56
C PRO A 61 1.45 13.91 3.93
N MET A 62 2.65 13.37 4.15
CA MET A 62 3.47 13.63 5.31
C MET A 62 4.53 14.69 4.98
N GLU A 63 5.24 15.18 6.01
CA GLU A 63 6.38 16.07 5.79
C GLU A 63 7.42 15.36 4.91
N ALA A 64 7.68 15.93 3.75
CA ALA A 64 8.58 15.39 2.73
C ALA A 64 9.91 16.15 2.75
N GLU A 65 11.02 15.44 2.59
CA GLU A 65 12.33 16.05 2.39
C GLU A 65 12.68 16.10 0.90
N ALA A 66 13.71 16.88 0.53
CA ALA A 66 14.15 16.95 -0.85
C ALA A 66 14.60 15.57 -1.36
N GLY A 67 13.92 15.07 -2.39
CA GLY A 67 14.25 13.79 -3.04
C GLY A 67 13.26 12.66 -2.82
N TYR A 68 12.26 12.82 -1.94
CA TYR A 68 11.16 11.86 -1.81
C TYR A 68 9.85 12.52 -1.38
N SER A 69 8.75 11.80 -1.54
CA SER A 69 7.44 12.14 -0.97
C SER A 69 7.01 11.02 -0.02
N ALA A 70 6.46 11.37 1.14
CA ALA A 70 5.96 10.41 2.11
C ALA A 70 4.45 10.56 2.31
N TYR A 71 3.76 9.45 2.53
CA TYR A 71 2.31 9.40 2.68
C TYR A 71 1.90 8.45 3.80
N GLY A 72 0.96 8.88 4.62
CA GLY A 72 0.36 8.05 5.65
C GLY A 72 -0.58 7.00 5.03
N LEU A 73 -0.46 5.76 5.48
CA LEU A 73 -1.34 4.66 5.12
C LEU A 73 -2.17 4.21 6.34
N PRO A 74 -3.29 3.48 6.13
CA PRO A 74 -4.00 2.81 7.20
C PRO A 74 -3.08 1.89 8.03
N GLU A 75 -3.51 1.55 9.24
CA GLU A 75 -2.78 0.65 10.16
C GLU A 75 -1.37 1.16 10.58
N GLY A 76 -1.05 2.43 10.29
CA GLY A 76 0.21 3.05 10.69
C GLY A 76 1.39 2.71 9.78
N PHE A 77 1.14 2.24 8.55
CA PHE A 77 2.17 2.12 7.53
C PHE A 77 2.51 3.50 6.92
N VAL A 78 3.66 3.57 6.25
CA VAL A 78 4.10 4.76 5.53
C VAL A 78 4.53 4.36 4.13
N LEU A 79 4.01 5.05 3.11
CA LEU A 79 4.50 4.92 1.74
C LEU A 79 5.52 6.02 1.49
N ILE A 80 6.71 5.64 1.04
CA ILE A 80 7.76 6.55 0.59
C ILE A 80 7.94 6.36 -0.90
N TYR A 81 7.82 7.44 -1.66
CA TYR A 81 8.10 7.48 -3.08
C TYR A 81 9.32 8.34 -3.35
N GLU A 82 10.42 7.71 -3.75
CA GLU A 82 11.67 8.36 -4.13
C GLU A 82 11.60 8.66 -5.63
N THR A 83 11.55 9.94 -6.00
CA THR A 83 11.65 10.38 -7.40
C THR A 83 13.06 10.92 -7.61
N PRO A 84 13.88 10.31 -8.49
CA PRO A 84 15.28 10.68 -8.62
C PRO A 84 15.42 12.12 -9.16
N PRO A 85 16.38 12.91 -8.64
CA PRO A 85 16.92 14.04 -9.37
C PRO A 85 17.96 13.52 -10.37
N ALA A 86 17.56 13.40 -11.64
CA ALA A 86 18.46 13.26 -12.80
C ALA A 86 19.32 11.98 -12.95
N GLN A 87 19.15 10.93 -12.13
CA GLN A 87 19.82 9.61 -12.29
C GLN A 87 18.83 8.44 -12.48
N ASP A 88 17.63 8.76 -12.98
CA ASP A 88 16.73 7.92 -13.81
C ASP A 88 16.13 6.60 -13.30
N LEU A 89 16.09 6.31 -11.99
CA LEU A 89 15.32 5.15 -11.49
C LEU A 89 14.48 5.48 -10.25
N ALA A 90 13.17 5.30 -10.36
CA ALA A 90 12.22 5.52 -9.29
C ALA A 90 12.26 4.38 -8.25
N ALA A 91 11.84 4.67 -7.02
CA ALA A 91 11.62 3.64 -6.01
C ALA A 91 10.39 3.93 -5.14
N CYS A 92 9.71 2.88 -4.72
CA CYS A 92 8.55 2.93 -3.83
C CYS A 92 8.75 1.95 -2.67
N THR A 93 8.58 2.45 -1.45
CA THR A 93 8.78 1.69 -0.22
C THR A 93 7.54 1.77 0.65
N VAL A 94 7.08 0.64 1.20
CA VAL A 94 6.10 0.61 2.28
C VAL A 94 6.81 0.20 3.57
N LEU A 95 6.78 1.10 4.55
CA LEU A 95 7.32 0.90 5.90
C LEU A 95 6.21 0.56 6.88
N GLY A 96 6.49 -0.37 7.80
CA GLY A 96 5.60 -0.76 8.88
C GLY A 96 6.35 -1.18 10.13
N ARG A 97 5.66 -1.24 11.27
CA ARG A 97 6.23 -1.79 12.50
C ARG A 97 6.43 -3.31 12.37
N PRO A 98 7.46 -3.90 12.98
CA PRO A 98 7.69 -5.33 12.89
C PRO A 98 6.52 -6.12 13.47
N ALA A 99 5.84 -6.85 12.59
CA ALA A 99 4.85 -7.85 12.96
C ALA A 99 5.08 -9.08 12.08
N ARG A 100 4.86 -10.27 12.63
CA ARG A 100 5.13 -11.54 11.93
C ARG A 100 4.36 -11.67 10.60
N GLY A 101 3.14 -11.12 10.53
CA GLY A 101 2.32 -11.14 9.32
C GLY A 101 2.94 -10.36 8.15
N ASN A 102 3.63 -9.27 8.46
CA ASN A 102 4.23 -8.41 7.43
C ASN A 102 5.29 -9.16 6.62
N VAL A 103 6.13 -9.94 7.28
CA VAL A 103 7.26 -10.62 6.62
C VAL A 103 6.80 -11.88 5.89
N LEU A 104 5.94 -12.69 6.51
CA LEU A 104 5.58 -14.00 6.00
C LEU A 104 4.85 -13.95 4.65
N GLU A 105 3.94 -12.99 4.46
CA GLU A 105 3.21 -12.83 3.19
C GLU A 105 4.14 -12.51 2.02
N PHE A 106 5.11 -11.61 2.26
CA PHE A 106 6.14 -11.27 1.29
C PHE A 106 7.01 -12.50 0.96
N GLU A 107 7.48 -13.23 1.98
CA GLU A 107 8.33 -14.41 1.77
C GLU A 107 7.63 -15.49 0.94
N ILE A 108 6.34 -15.75 1.19
CA ILE A 108 5.54 -16.68 0.41
C ILE A 108 5.45 -16.21 -1.04
N TRP A 109 5.14 -14.93 -1.27
CA TRP A 109 5.11 -14.36 -2.62
C TRP A 109 6.46 -14.50 -3.34
N ALA A 110 7.56 -14.19 -2.68
CA ALA A 110 8.90 -14.26 -3.27
C ALA A 110 9.26 -15.70 -3.68
N ILE A 111 8.99 -16.68 -2.81
CA ILE A 111 9.17 -18.11 -3.12
C ILE A 111 8.36 -18.50 -4.36
N ASP A 112 7.09 -18.11 -4.42
CA ASP A 112 6.22 -18.42 -5.56
C ASP A 112 6.72 -17.77 -6.85
N GLN A 113 7.13 -16.49 -6.81
CA GLN A 113 7.65 -15.78 -7.97
C GLN A 113 8.95 -16.38 -8.52
N VAL A 114 9.85 -16.81 -7.62
CA VAL A 114 11.08 -17.51 -8.00
C VAL A 114 10.75 -18.88 -8.60
N ALA A 115 9.81 -19.62 -8.02
CA ALA A 115 9.42 -20.94 -8.51
C ALA A 115 8.83 -20.90 -9.93
N ILE A 116 8.12 -19.83 -10.29
CA ILE A 116 7.58 -19.63 -11.65
C ILE A 116 8.55 -18.89 -12.58
N GLY A 117 9.74 -18.52 -12.09
CA GLY A 117 10.80 -17.91 -12.86
C GLY A 117 10.55 -16.46 -13.27
N ARG A 118 9.66 -15.72 -12.60
CA ARG A 118 9.43 -14.27 -12.82
C ARG A 118 10.46 -13.39 -12.10
N TYR A 119 11.06 -13.93 -11.05
CA TYR A 119 12.08 -13.27 -10.26
C TYR A 119 13.23 -14.22 -9.99
N GLU A 120 14.42 -13.66 -9.80
CA GLU A 120 15.63 -14.35 -9.35
C GLU A 120 16.11 -13.69 -8.07
N GLU A 121 16.40 -14.49 -7.03
CA GLU A 121 17.06 -13.97 -5.83
C GLU A 121 18.53 -13.67 -6.14
N ILE A 122 18.91 -12.40 -6.04
CA ILE A 122 20.28 -11.94 -6.37
C ILE A 122 21.12 -11.71 -5.12
N GLU A 123 20.48 -11.45 -3.99
CA GLU A 123 21.06 -11.43 -2.65
C GLU A 123 19.97 -11.71 -1.63
N ALA A 124 20.36 -12.08 -0.41
CA ALA A 124 19.39 -12.36 0.64
C ALA A 124 18.47 -11.14 0.88
N GLY A 125 17.17 -11.34 0.72
CA GLY A 125 16.18 -10.26 0.86
C GLY A 125 16.02 -9.38 -0.38
N ARG A 126 16.57 -9.77 -1.54
CA ARG A 126 16.40 -9.01 -2.79
C ARG A 126 16.25 -9.92 -4.00
N TRP A 127 15.25 -9.57 -4.81
CA TRP A 127 14.87 -10.30 -6.01
C TRP A 127 14.83 -9.36 -7.21
N LEU A 128 15.34 -9.81 -8.35
CA LEU A 128 15.34 -9.06 -9.60
C LEU A 128 14.36 -9.71 -10.58
N SER A 129 13.56 -8.91 -11.28
CA SER A 129 12.69 -9.43 -12.32
C SER A 129 13.49 -10.08 -13.44
N THR A 130 13.01 -11.21 -13.94
CA THR A 130 13.64 -11.96 -15.04
C THR A 130 13.03 -11.60 -16.38
N ASP A 131 11.79 -11.13 -16.38
CA ASP A 131 11.09 -10.66 -17.58
C ASP A 131 11.92 -9.58 -18.28
N TRP A 132 12.17 -9.75 -19.58
CA TRP A 132 12.89 -8.76 -20.38
C TRP A 132 11.98 -7.56 -20.66
N ILE A 133 12.02 -6.63 -19.72
CA ILE A 133 11.19 -5.44 -19.60
C ILE A 133 12.16 -4.35 -19.11
N GLU A 134 12.39 -3.29 -19.90
CA GLU A 134 13.23 -2.15 -19.50
C GLU A 134 12.35 -0.99 -19.02
N PRO A 135 12.59 -0.42 -17.82
CA PRO A 135 13.56 -0.86 -16.80
C PRO A 135 13.14 -2.18 -16.12
N LYS A 136 14.11 -2.98 -15.69
CA LYS A 136 13.83 -4.10 -14.79
C LYS A 136 13.47 -3.58 -13.41
N VAL A 137 12.84 -4.42 -12.60
CA VAL A 137 12.48 -4.07 -11.22
C VAL A 137 13.20 -4.98 -10.24
N ALA A 138 13.78 -4.39 -9.20
CA ALA A 138 14.25 -5.11 -8.03
C ALA A 138 13.28 -4.90 -6.88
N VAL A 139 12.92 -5.99 -6.21
CA VAL A 139 12.07 -6.00 -5.02
C VAL A 139 12.94 -6.41 -3.83
N GLU A 140 12.78 -5.71 -2.71
CA GLU A 140 13.62 -5.82 -1.52
C GLU A 140 12.78 -5.92 -0.27
N LEU A 141 13.27 -6.71 0.68
CA LEU A 141 12.72 -6.85 2.02
C LEU A 141 13.84 -6.59 3.04
N ASP A 142 13.73 -5.50 3.78
CA ASP A 142 14.60 -5.17 4.91
C ASP A 142 13.82 -5.32 6.22
N VAL A 143 14.38 -6.09 7.16
CA VAL A 143 13.78 -6.37 8.45
C VAL A 143 14.76 -5.99 9.54
N THR A 144 14.37 -5.00 10.34
CA THR A 144 15.10 -4.55 11.51
C THR A 144 14.29 -4.81 12.78
N ALA A 145 14.90 -4.54 13.94
CA ALA A 145 14.17 -4.58 15.20
C ALA A 145 13.07 -3.50 15.32
N GLU A 146 13.12 -2.47 14.47
CA GLU A 146 12.28 -1.27 14.58
C GLU A 146 11.28 -1.12 13.43
N ALA A 147 11.57 -1.72 12.27
CA ALA A 147 10.76 -1.60 11.07
C ALA A 147 10.89 -2.81 10.13
N VAL A 148 9.85 -3.02 9.33
CA VAL A 148 9.87 -3.85 8.11
C VAL A 148 9.68 -2.91 6.92
N ALA A 149 10.60 -2.96 5.96
CA ALA A 149 10.55 -2.20 4.73
C ALA A 149 10.41 -3.15 3.54
N MET A 150 9.36 -2.95 2.73
CA MET A 150 9.20 -3.60 1.44
C MET A 150 9.42 -2.54 0.37
N ARG A 151 10.37 -2.74 -0.52
CA ARG A 151 10.76 -1.77 -1.52
C ARG A 151 10.72 -2.38 -2.90
N VAL A 152 10.28 -1.60 -3.87
CA VAL A 152 10.49 -1.86 -5.30
C VAL A 152 11.29 -0.68 -5.86
N ARG A 153 12.27 -0.98 -6.71
CA ARG A 153 13.04 0.02 -7.46
C ARG A 153 13.17 -0.37 -8.91
N GLU A 154 13.17 0.62 -9.78
CA GLU A 154 13.65 0.43 -11.15
C GLU A 154 15.16 0.17 -11.11
N THR A 155 15.65 -0.63 -12.05
CA THR A 155 17.07 -0.92 -12.24
C THR A 155 17.45 -0.73 -13.71
N ASP A 156 18.50 0.06 -13.92
CA ASP A 156 19.32 0.08 -15.12
C ASP A 156 20.22 -1.16 -15.07
N LEU A 157 20.12 -2.03 -16.07
CA LEU A 157 20.99 -3.21 -16.21
C LEU A 157 22.01 -3.06 -17.34
N GLU A 158 22.15 -1.87 -17.93
CA GLU A 158 23.21 -1.57 -18.91
C GLU A 158 24.55 -1.14 -18.27
N SER A 159 24.66 -1.09 -16.93
CA SER A 159 25.93 -0.76 -16.25
C SER A 159 26.99 -1.86 -16.29
#